data_AF-A0A9P6MPC9-F1
#
_entry.id   AF-A0A9P6MPC9-F1
#
_cell.length_a   1.000
_cell.length_b   1.000
_cell.length_c   1.000
_cell.angle_alpha   90.00
_cell.angle_beta   90.00
_cell.angle_gamma   90.00
#
_symmetry.space_group_name_H-M   'P 1'
#
loop_
_entity.id
_entity.type
_entity.pdbx_description
1 polymer ?
#
loop_
_entity_poly.entity_id
_entity_poly.type
_entity_poly.pdbx_seq_one_letter_code
_entity_poly.pdbx_strand_id
1 'polypeptide(L)'
;MDAIQDLYKNYHSTESTWIQSLSQASQYGAASSPSIQDCSLHYGELGFLLAGLKPCVLIQLPSPDLTHSLYQHVLVSKWMQLASYKEQQQSQSLGLNCHLITKDVRSPEMSLQGCILVWSDRTVQSHPQSLRIRRGISLLCSSQTQKDPPAAGTNNETAVKDINTQSISEQDLAVMLDLPGRLPESEKEMHQMIEVSYWHQGDVDVANGQNDKATAEESPTLLTAFAAQPDQVSSIQIHFKRYRDTVREIFGMQLKLHIQSMADLE
;
A
#
# COMPACT_ATOMS: atom_id res chain seq x y z
N MET A 1 -10.87 -19.63 -2.80
CA MET A 1 -11.31 -18.22 -2.74
C MET A 1 -11.58 -17.79 -1.31
N ASP A 2 -12.19 -18.65 -0.50
CA ASP A 2 -12.58 -18.37 0.87
C ASP A 2 -11.44 -17.85 1.76
N ALA A 3 -10.24 -18.44 1.66
CA ALA A 3 -9.08 -17.98 2.44
C ALA A 3 -8.65 -16.53 2.11
N ILE A 4 -8.78 -16.09 0.85
CA ILE A 4 -8.42 -14.73 0.43
C ILE A 4 -9.45 -13.73 0.96
N GLN A 5 -10.74 -14.06 0.86
CA GLN A 5 -11.81 -13.24 1.42
C GLN A 5 -11.71 -13.15 2.94
N ASP A 6 -11.37 -14.26 3.61
CA ASP A 6 -11.14 -14.31 5.05
C ASP A 6 -9.97 -13.39 5.46
N LEU A 7 -8.83 -13.48 4.78
CA LEU A 7 -7.69 -12.57 5.01
C LEU A 7 -8.06 -11.11 4.85
N TYR A 8 -8.81 -10.78 3.80
CA TYR A 8 -9.24 -9.42 3.50
C TYR A 8 -10.18 -8.88 4.60
N LYS A 9 -11.23 -9.65 4.95
CA LYS A 9 -12.19 -9.27 6.00
C LYS A 9 -11.53 -9.13 7.37
N ASN A 10 -10.64 -10.05 7.74
CA ASN A 10 -9.95 -10.00 9.02
C ASN A 10 -8.98 -8.83 9.09
N TYR A 11 -8.27 -8.49 8.00
CA TYR A 11 -7.44 -7.29 7.97
C TYR A 11 -8.28 -6.04 8.25
N HIS A 12 -9.34 -5.83 7.47
CA HIS A 12 -10.21 -4.67 7.59
C HIS A 12 -10.83 -4.55 9.00
N SER A 13 -11.35 -5.65 9.54
CA SER A 13 -11.92 -5.67 10.90
C SER A 13 -10.88 -5.36 11.97
N THR A 14 -9.67 -5.92 11.85
CA THR A 14 -8.59 -5.73 12.82
C THR A 14 -8.06 -4.30 12.77
N GLU A 15 -7.82 -3.77 11.58
CA GLU A 15 -7.40 -2.39 11.35
C GLU A 15 -8.45 -1.41 11.91
N SER A 16 -9.72 -1.60 11.56
CA SER A 16 -10.82 -0.77 12.06
C SER A 16 -10.89 -0.76 13.59
N THR A 17 -10.76 -1.93 14.22
CA THR A 17 -10.75 -2.04 15.69
C THR A 17 -9.56 -1.32 16.30
N TRP A 18 -8.38 -1.43 15.67
CA TRP A 18 -7.17 -0.75 16.11
C TRP A 18 -7.32 0.78 15.98
N ILE A 19 -7.81 1.29 14.84
CA ILE A 19 -8.09 2.72 14.64
C ILE A 19 -9.06 3.24 15.71
N GLN A 20 -10.16 2.51 15.97
CA GLN A 20 -11.13 2.88 17.01
C GLN A 20 -10.48 2.95 18.40
N SER A 21 -9.56 2.02 18.72
CA SER A 21 -8.83 2.03 20.00
C SER A 21 -7.92 3.25 20.15
N LEU A 22 -7.30 3.71 19.06
CA LEU A 22 -6.50 4.92 19.06
C LEU A 22 -7.37 6.18 19.26
N SER A 23 -8.53 6.23 18.59
CA SER A 23 -9.48 7.33 18.77
C SER A 23 -9.95 7.44 20.22
N GLN A 24 -10.28 6.31 20.85
CA GLN A 24 -10.67 6.28 22.26
C GLN A 24 -9.53 6.75 23.19
N ALA A 25 -8.28 6.35 22.93
CA ALA A 25 -7.13 6.81 23.70
C ALA A 25 -6.88 8.33 23.55
N SER A 26 -7.06 8.87 22.34
CA SER A 26 -6.88 10.31 22.05
C SER A 26 -7.96 11.21 22.68
N GLN A 27 -9.17 10.71 22.92
CA GLN A 27 -10.22 11.49 23.60
C GLN A 27 -9.87 11.85 25.06
N TYR A 28 -8.91 11.15 25.66
CA TYR A 28 -8.42 11.40 27.01
C TYR A 28 -7.10 12.20 27.07
N GLY A 29 -6.52 12.58 25.92
CA GLY A 29 -5.26 13.32 25.84
C GLY A 29 -5.27 14.34 24.70
N ALA A 30 -5.26 15.63 25.04
CA ALA A 30 -5.34 16.75 24.12
C ALA A 30 -4.23 16.76 23.04
N ALA A 31 -4.60 16.52 21.78
CA ALA A 31 -4.05 17.16 20.59
C ALA A 31 -4.94 16.83 19.38
N SER A 32 -5.18 17.82 18.52
CA SER A 32 -5.85 17.65 17.22
C SER A 32 -4.94 16.86 16.27
N SER A 33 -4.86 15.55 16.46
CA SER A 33 -4.19 14.68 15.50
C SER A 33 -5.04 14.59 14.22
N PRO A 34 -4.43 14.57 13.01
CA PRO A 34 -5.15 14.28 11.77
C PRO A 34 -5.97 13.00 11.96
N SER A 35 -7.20 13.00 11.46
CA SER A 35 -8.10 11.87 11.70
C SER A 35 -7.47 10.63 11.06
N ILE A 36 -7.07 9.66 11.89
CA ILE A 36 -6.50 8.38 11.42
C ILE A 36 -7.51 7.66 10.51
N GLN A 37 -8.79 8.01 10.60
CA GLN A 37 -9.86 7.53 9.73
C GLN A 37 -9.60 7.87 8.25
N ASP A 38 -8.95 9.00 7.95
CA ASP A 38 -8.56 9.39 6.60
C ASP A 38 -7.38 8.57 6.05
N CYS A 39 -6.67 7.82 6.91
CA CYS A 39 -5.54 6.95 6.54
C CYS A 39 -5.99 5.52 6.14
N SER A 40 -7.29 5.30 5.94
CA SER A 40 -7.89 3.99 5.66
C SER A 40 -7.66 3.46 4.24
N LEU A 41 -6.81 4.08 3.43
CA LEU A 41 -6.52 3.66 2.04
C LEU A 41 -5.89 2.26 1.94
N HIS A 42 -5.26 1.79 3.02
CA HIS A 42 -4.46 0.57 2.99
C HIS A 42 -5.28 -0.71 2.80
N TYR A 43 -6.56 -0.72 3.19
CA TYR A 43 -7.38 -1.92 2.98
C TYR A 43 -7.64 -2.19 1.49
N GLY A 44 -7.86 -1.14 0.69
CA GLY A 44 -8.08 -1.26 -0.75
C GLY A 44 -6.84 -1.78 -1.45
N GLU A 45 -5.69 -1.17 -1.13
CA GLU A 45 -4.36 -1.59 -1.56
C GLU A 45 -4.08 -3.07 -1.24
N LEU A 46 -4.34 -3.49 -0.01
CA LEU A 46 -4.16 -4.89 0.40
C LEU A 46 -5.15 -5.82 -0.31
N GLY A 47 -6.39 -5.37 -0.56
CA GLY A 47 -7.36 -6.10 -1.36
C GLY A 47 -6.84 -6.40 -2.77
N PHE A 48 -6.23 -5.40 -3.42
CA PHE A 48 -5.62 -5.58 -4.74
C PHE A 48 -4.43 -6.55 -4.71
N LEU A 49 -3.59 -6.49 -3.68
CA LEU A 49 -2.50 -7.46 -3.48
C LEU A 49 -3.04 -8.89 -3.33
N LEU A 50 -4.03 -9.08 -2.47
CA LEU A 50 -4.64 -10.38 -2.19
C LEU A 50 -5.40 -10.96 -3.39
N ALA A 51 -5.95 -10.10 -4.25
CA ALA A 51 -6.53 -10.47 -5.54
C ALA A 51 -5.48 -10.86 -6.61
N GLY A 52 -4.18 -10.69 -6.32
CA GLY A 52 -3.10 -10.94 -7.28
C GLY A 52 -2.99 -9.87 -8.37
N LEU A 53 -3.53 -8.68 -8.15
CA LEU A 53 -3.51 -7.58 -9.13
C LEU A 53 -2.21 -6.78 -9.07
N LYS A 54 -1.67 -6.55 -7.86
CA LYS A 54 -0.39 -5.84 -7.66
C LYS A 54 0.63 -6.69 -6.91
N PRO A 55 1.93 -6.52 -7.21
CA PRO A 55 2.96 -7.34 -6.59
C PRO A 55 3.29 -6.91 -5.16
N CYS A 56 3.30 -5.60 -4.88
CA CYS A 56 3.64 -5.04 -3.57
C CYS A 56 2.64 -3.97 -3.13
N VAL A 57 2.59 -3.74 -1.82
CA VAL A 57 1.94 -2.61 -1.16
C VAL A 57 2.95 -2.01 -0.18
N LEU A 58 3.07 -0.68 -0.20
CA LEU A 58 3.85 0.08 0.76
C LEU A 58 2.87 0.82 1.69
N ILE A 59 3.00 0.58 2.99
CA ILE A 59 2.13 1.18 4.01
C ILE A 59 2.95 2.17 4.81
N GLN A 60 2.45 3.41 4.89
CA GLN A 60 3.01 4.47 5.71
C GLN A 60 1.86 5.23 6.38
N LEU A 61 1.94 5.36 7.69
CA LEU A 61 1.03 6.20 8.47
C LEU A 61 1.69 7.54 8.82
N PRO A 62 0.91 8.56 9.26
CA PRO A 62 1.42 9.92 9.47
C PRO A 62 2.62 10.02 10.43
N SER A 63 2.80 9.04 11.31
CA SER A 63 4.01 8.95 12.13
C SER A 63 4.67 7.55 12.04
N PRO A 64 6.00 7.48 12.22
CA PRO A 64 6.71 6.22 12.34
C PRO A 64 6.17 5.33 13.47
N ASP A 65 5.78 5.93 14.60
CA ASP A 65 5.23 5.20 15.74
C ASP A 65 3.88 4.56 15.42
N LEU A 66 3.00 5.26 14.68
CA LEU A 66 1.74 4.70 14.22
C LEU A 66 1.98 3.56 13.23
N THR A 67 2.90 3.74 12.28
CA THR A 67 3.26 2.70 11.31
C THR A 67 3.81 1.46 12.03
N HIS A 68 4.71 1.66 13.00
CA HIS A 68 5.23 0.57 13.82
C HIS A 68 4.15 -0.12 14.65
N SER A 69 3.21 0.65 15.22
CA SER A 69 2.08 0.14 15.98
C SER A 69 1.16 -0.72 15.11
N LEU A 70 0.82 -0.27 13.90
CA LEU A 70 0.08 -1.07 12.91
C LEU A 70 0.83 -2.38 12.60
N TYR A 71 2.12 -2.30 12.32
CA TYR A 71 2.95 -3.48 12.04
C TYR A 71 2.90 -4.50 13.18
N GLN A 72 3.13 -4.08 14.42
CA GLN A 72 3.17 -4.99 15.56
C GLN A 72 1.78 -5.52 15.93
N HIS A 73 0.79 -4.64 16.10
CA HIS A 73 -0.49 -4.99 16.71
C HIS A 73 -1.55 -5.49 15.73
N VAL A 74 -1.47 -5.09 14.46
CA VAL A 74 -2.42 -5.51 13.42
C VAL A 74 -1.79 -6.62 12.58
N LEU A 75 -0.64 -6.36 11.95
CA LEU A 75 -0.04 -7.31 11.01
C LEU A 75 0.57 -8.52 11.72
N VAL A 76 1.60 -8.33 12.54
CA VAL A 76 2.36 -9.43 13.16
C VAL A 76 1.54 -10.20 14.19
N SER A 77 0.86 -9.50 15.09
CA SER A 77 0.19 -10.13 16.22
C SER A 77 -1.15 -10.79 15.86
N LYS A 78 -1.81 -10.34 14.79
CA LYS A 78 -3.17 -10.80 14.44
C LYS A 78 -3.24 -11.35 13.03
N TRP A 79 -3.05 -10.51 12.01
CA TRP A 79 -3.28 -10.89 10.62
C TRP A 79 -2.36 -12.03 10.14
N MET A 80 -1.07 -11.94 10.43
CA MET A 80 -0.08 -12.98 10.09
C MET A 80 -0.22 -14.26 10.93
N GLN A 81 -0.99 -14.22 12.03
CA GLN A 81 -1.25 -15.39 12.87
C GLN A 81 -2.43 -16.24 12.38
N LEU A 82 -3.26 -15.68 11.49
CA LEU A 82 -4.42 -16.38 10.92
C LEU A 82 -3.98 -17.67 10.22
N ALA A 83 -4.81 -18.71 10.35
CA ALA A 83 -4.58 -19.99 9.66
C ALA A 83 -4.56 -19.80 8.14
N SER A 84 -5.47 -18.98 7.62
CA SER A 84 -5.52 -18.59 6.21
C SER A 84 -4.22 -17.92 5.75
N TYR A 85 -3.60 -17.07 6.56
CA TYR A 85 -2.30 -16.44 6.23
C TYR A 85 -1.19 -17.49 6.13
N LYS A 86 -1.07 -18.33 7.16
CA LYS A 86 -0.06 -19.39 7.23
C LYS A 86 -0.20 -20.38 6.07
N GLU A 87 -1.43 -20.72 5.71
CA GLU A 87 -1.74 -21.54 4.54
C GLU A 87 -1.28 -20.84 3.24
N GLN A 88 -1.57 -19.55 3.07
CA GLN A 88 -1.14 -18.78 1.89
C GLN A 88 0.38 -18.59 1.81
N GLN A 89 1.08 -18.62 2.95
CA GLN A 89 2.54 -18.51 3.03
C GLN A 89 3.23 -19.85 2.71
N GLN A 90 2.71 -20.96 3.21
CA GLN A 90 3.31 -22.29 3.05
C GLN A 90 2.92 -22.95 1.72
N SER A 91 1.69 -22.71 1.27
CA SER A 91 1.20 -23.18 -0.02
C SER A 91 1.74 -22.28 -1.12
N GLN A 92 2.00 -22.83 -2.31
CA GLN A 92 2.38 -22.06 -3.50
C GLN A 92 1.26 -21.12 -4.03
N SER A 93 0.26 -20.79 -3.21
CA SER A 93 -0.94 -20.08 -3.63
C SER A 93 -0.74 -18.58 -3.76
N LEU A 94 -0.08 -17.90 -2.80
CA LEU A 94 0.25 -16.48 -2.89
C LEU A 94 1.69 -16.16 -2.44
N GLY A 95 2.23 -16.88 -1.45
CA GLY A 95 3.53 -16.56 -0.86
C GLY A 95 3.54 -15.13 -0.31
N LEU A 96 2.61 -14.85 0.62
CA LEU A 96 2.50 -13.52 1.23
C LEU A 96 3.64 -13.30 2.21
N ASN A 97 4.25 -12.12 2.11
CA ASN A 97 5.32 -11.70 3.00
C ASN A 97 5.08 -10.26 3.45
N CYS A 98 5.61 -9.91 4.62
CA CYS A 98 5.46 -8.61 5.24
C CYS A 98 6.78 -8.24 5.94
N HIS A 99 7.24 -7.00 5.76
CA HIS A 99 8.52 -6.53 6.28
C HIS A 99 8.47 -5.06 6.67
N LEU A 100 8.90 -4.73 7.89
CA LEU A 100 9.17 -3.35 8.30
C LEU A 100 10.54 -2.92 7.76
N ILE A 101 10.57 -1.92 6.89
CA ILE A 101 11.81 -1.40 6.29
C ILE A 101 12.57 -0.63 7.37
N THR A 102 13.68 -1.20 7.84
CA THR A 102 14.50 -0.60 8.91
C THR A 102 15.67 0.22 8.37
N LYS A 103 16.02 0.03 7.10
CA LYS A 103 17.10 0.73 6.41
C LYS A 103 16.70 2.14 5.99
N ASP A 104 17.70 3.03 5.95
CA ASP A 104 17.59 4.32 5.25
C ASP A 104 17.72 4.10 3.73
N VAL A 105 16.65 3.56 3.14
CA VAL A 105 16.46 3.54 1.69
C VAL A 105 15.59 4.72 1.30
N ARG A 106 16.00 5.46 0.28
CA ARG A 106 15.28 6.64 -0.18
C ARG A 106 14.89 6.54 -1.65
N SER A 107 13.72 7.08 -1.93
CA SER A 107 13.33 7.51 -3.26
C SER A 107 13.58 9.03 -3.37
N PRO A 108 13.62 9.60 -4.58
CA PRO A 108 13.62 11.06 -4.76
C PRO A 108 12.56 11.80 -3.94
N GLU A 109 11.37 11.23 -3.75
CA GLU A 109 10.25 11.90 -3.07
C GLU A 109 10.19 11.63 -1.56
N MET A 110 10.62 10.45 -1.11
CA MET A 110 10.44 10.05 0.29
C MET A 110 11.50 9.10 0.83
N SER A 111 11.69 9.17 2.16
CA SER A 111 12.36 8.10 2.91
C SER A 111 11.41 6.92 3.07
N LEU A 112 11.91 5.72 2.77
CA LEU A 112 11.17 4.47 2.93
C LEU A 112 11.43 3.82 4.29
N GLN A 113 12.34 4.37 5.09
CA GLN A 113 12.60 3.88 6.45
C GLN A 113 11.35 4.03 7.32
N GLY A 114 10.99 2.95 8.02
CA GLY A 114 9.81 2.89 8.86
C GLY A 114 8.52 2.52 8.12
N CYS A 115 8.54 2.46 6.78
CA CYS A 115 7.42 1.95 6.01
C CYS A 115 7.31 0.42 6.12
N ILE A 116 6.11 -0.13 5.90
CA ILE A 116 5.89 -1.56 5.84
C ILE A 116 5.72 -1.96 4.37
N LEU A 117 6.50 -2.94 3.93
CA LEU A 117 6.35 -3.57 2.63
C LEU A 117 5.60 -4.89 2.78
N VAL A 118 4.49 -5.04 2.06
CA VAL A 118 3.76 -6.31 1.92
C VAL A 118 3.84 -6.74 0.46
N TRP A 119 4.13 -8.01 0.18
CA TRP A 119 4.18 -8.50 -1.20
C TRP A 119 3.67 -9.94 -1.34
N SER A 120 3.26 -10.30 -2.56
CA SER A 120 2.94 -11.68 -2.94
C SER A 120 4.05 -12.21 -3.83
N ASP A 121 4.77 -13.24 -3.37
CA ASP A 121 5.79 -13.89 -4.18
C ASP A 121 5.19 -14.36 -5.50
N ARG A 122 4.02 -15.00 -5.49
CA ARG A 122 3.35 -15.47 -6.72
C ARG A 122 3.14 -14.33 -7.72
N THR A 123 2.54 -13.22 -7.30
CA THR A 123 2.28 -12.07 -8.18
C THR A 123 3.59 -11.49 -8.71
N VAL A 124 4.62 -11.39 -7.84
CA VAL A 124 5.97 -10.99 -8.24
C VAL A 124 6.56 -11.93 -9.29
N GLN A 125 6.41 -13.26 -9.17
CA GLN A 125 6.98 -14.21 -10.15
C GLN A 125 6.29 -14.11 -11.51
N SER A 126 4.97 -13.92 -11.52
CA SER A 126 4.19 -13.81 -12.76
C SER A 126 4.28 -12.44 -13.43
N HIS A 127 4.80 -11.42 -12.74
CA HIS A 127 4.86 -10.07 -13.27
C HIS A 127 5.87 -9.95 -14.44
N PRO A 128 5.55 -9.23 -15.53
CA PRO A 128 6.47 -9.03 -16.67
C PRO A 128 7.82 -8.42 -16.26
N GLN A 129 7.84 -7.65 -15.17
CA GLN A 129 9.03 -7.01 -14.62
C GLN A 129 9.50 -7.66 -13.30
N SER A 130 9.30 -8.96 -13.13
CA SER A 130 9.62 -9.71 -11.91
C SER A 130 11.04 -9.51 -11.40
N LEU A 131 12.05 -9.49 -12.29
CA LEU A 131 13.45 -9.25 -11.92
C LEU A 131 13.66 -7.86 -11.31
N ARG A 132 12.99 -6.84 -11.86
CA ARG A 132 13.06 -5.46 -11.38
C ARG A 132 12.44 -5.36 -9.98
N ILE A 133 11.26 -5.95 -9.81
CA ILE A 133 10.55 -5.98 -8.52
C ILE A 133 11.37 -6.72 -7.45
N ARG A 134 11.92 -7.90 -7.78
CA ARG A 134 12.74 -8.68 -6.84
C ARG A 134 13.99 -7.92 -6.39
N ARG A 135 14.62 -7.15 -7.27
CA ARG A 135 15.75 -6.29 -6.90
C ARG A 135 15.32 -5.20 -5.91
N GLY A 136 14.18 -4.56 -6.17
CA GLY A 136 13.60 -3.57 -5.25
C GLY A 136 13.28 -4.17 -3.88
N ILE A 137 12.58 -5.32 -3.83
CA ILE A 137 12.32 -6.06 -2.58
C ILE A 137 13.63 -6.38 -1.86
N SER A 138 14.64 -6.91 -2.57
CA SER A 138 15.94 -7.22 -1.98
C SER A 138 16.59 -5.97 -1.38
N LEU A 139 16.56 -4.83 -2.07
CA LEU A 139 17.12 -3.58 -1.58
C LEU A 139 16.47 -3.17 -0.25
N LEU A 140 15.14 -3.20 -0.20
CA LEU A 140 14.32 -2.79 0.95
C LEU A 140 14.42 -3.76 2.14
N CYS A 141 14.54 -5.07 1.87
CA CYS A 141 14.46 -6.11 2.91
C CYS A 141 15.80 -6.70 3.35
N SER A 142 16.90 -6.50 2.62
CA SER A 142 18.18 -7.14 2.99
C SER A 142 18.59 -6.70 4.40
N SER A 143 18.87 -7.64 5.30
CA SER A 143 19.38 -7.31 6.63
C SER A 143 20.77 -6.65 6.52
N GLN A 144 21.03 -5.60 7.30
CA GLN A 144 22.41 -5.17 7.54
C GLN A 144 23.11 -6.24 8.39
N THR A 145 23.55 -7.34 7.78
CA THR A 145 24.62 -8.15 8.37
C THR A 145 25.92 -7.39 8.22
N GLN A 146 26.16 -6.45 9.12
CA GLN A 146 27.46 -5.81 9.27
C GLN A 146 27.97 -6.10 10.68
N LYS A 147 28.82 -7.13 10.79
CA LYS A 147 29.84 -7.26 11.84
C LYS A 147 30.81 -8.39 11.48
N ASP A 148 31.76 -8.07 10.61
CA ASP A 148 33.14 -8.45 10.90
C ASP A 148 33.95 -7.14 10.96
N PRO A 149 34.66 -6.87 12.07
CA PRO A 149 35.51 -5.70 12.16
C PRO A 149 36.66 -5.81 11.15
N PRO A 150 36.99 -4.75 10.41
CA PRO A 150 38.22 -4.74 9.63
C PRO A 150 39.39 -4.88 10.60
N ALA A 151 40.28 -5.84 10.31
CA ALA A 151 41.53 -6.00 11.01
C ALA A 151 42.25 -4.64 11.06
N ALA A 152 42.63 -4.24 12.28
CA ALA A 152 43.26 -2.97 12.55
C ALA A 152 44.52 -2.78 11.69
N GLY A 153 44.55 -1.70 10.91
CA GLY A 153 45.79 -1.21 10.33
C GLY A 153 45.60 -0.47 9.01
N THR A 154 45.33 0.84 9.06
CA THR A 154 46.20 1.91 8.54
C THR A 154 45.45 3.25 8.57
N ASN A 155 46.10 4.26 9.14
CA ASN A 155 45.60 5.62 9.28
C ASN A 155 45.55 6.31 7.92
N ASN A 156 44.37 6.83 7.53
CA ASN A 156 44.24 7.92 6.55
C ASN A 156 42.96 8.70 6.86
N GLU A 157 43.12 9.80 7.59
CA GLU A 157 42.11 10.84 7.80
C GLU A 157 41.94 11.68 6.53
N THR A 158 40.93 11.41 5.71
CA THR A 158 40.11 12.37 4.93
C THR A 158 39.23 11.65 3.90
N ALA A 159 38.23 10.92 4.37
CA ALA A 159 37.07 10.51 3.57
C ALA A 159 35.89 10.19 4.49
N VAL A 160 35.42 11.19 5.25
CA VAL A 160 34.09 11.14 5.87
C VAL A 160 33.10 11.63 4.82
N LYS A 161 32.62 10.74 3.96
CA LYS A 161 31.43 10.98 3.12
C LYS A 161 30.91 9.67 2.56
N ASP A 162 29.59 9.55 2.60
CA ASP A 162 28.74 8.50 2.04
C ASP A 162 28.66 7.22 2.87
N ILE A 163 28.11 7.37 4.09
CA ILE A 163 27.51 6.26 4.82
C ILE A 163 26.27 5.80 4.04
N ASN A 164 26.48 4.90 3.07
CA ASN A 164 25.57 3.83 2.64
C ASN A 164 24.07 4.15 2.46
N THR A 165 23.67 5.38 2.10
CA THR A 165 22.28 5.67 1.74
C THR A 165 21.96 4.95 0.43
N GLN A 166 21.15 3.92 0.52
CA GLN A 166 20.69 3.17 -0.64
C GLN A 166 19.54 3.94 -1.29
N SER A 167 19.53 4.05 -2.62
CA SER A 167 18.43 4.71 -3.34
C SER A 167 17.68 3.74 -4.24
N ILE A 168 16.37 3.95 -4.35
CA ILE A 168 15.49 3.30 -5.33
C ILE A 168 14.90 4.39 -6.23
N SER A 169 14.83 4.13 -7.54
CA SER A 169 14.21 5.11 -8.45
C SER A 169 12.69 5.10 -8.30
N GLU A 170 12.03 6.23 -8.53
CA GLU A 170 10.55 6.32 -8.53
C GLU A 170 9.93 5.38 -9.55
N GLN A 171 10.60 5.19 -10.69
CA GLN A 171 10.13 4.26 -11.71
C GLN A 171 10.22 2.80 -11.25
N ASP A 172 11.21 2.42 -10.42
CA ASP A 172 11.25 1.09 -9.81
C ASP A 172 10.13 0.93 -8.79
N LEU A 173 9.91 1.96 -7.95
CA LEU A 173 8.87 1.94 -6.93
C LEU A 173 7.47 1.88 -7.55
N ALA A 174 7.19 2.67 -8.58
CA ALA A 174 5.94 2.65 -9.34
C ALA A 174 5.67 1.27 -9.96
N VAL A 175 6.70 0.60 -10.48
CA VAL A 175 6.57 -0.78 -10.99
C VAL A 175 6.27 -1.78 -9.87
N MET A 176 6.88 -1.62 -8.69
CA MET A 176 6.60 -2.46 -7.53
C MET A 176 5.16 -2.30 -7.03
N LEU A 177 4.62 -1.09 -7.12
CA LEU A 177 3.29 -0.74 -6.62
C LEU A 177 2.18 -0.86 -7.69
N ASP A 178 2.54 -1.26 -8.92
CA ASP A 178 1.64 -1.34 -10.09
C ASP A 178 0.91 0.00 -10.35
N LEU A 179 1.64 1.11 -10.30
CA LEU A 179 1.12 2.44 -10.59
C LEU A 179 1.25 2.72 -12.11
N PRO A 180 0.14 2.89 -12.85
CA PRO A 180 0.17 3.06 -14.31
C PRO A 180 0.59 4.47 -14.76
N GLY A 181 0.82 5.39 -13.82
CA GLY A 181 1.23 6.78 -14.06
C GLY A 181 2.74 6.98 -14.11
N ARG A 182 3.17 8.15 -14.60
CA ARG A 182 4.55 8.63 -14.46
C ARG A 182 4.58 9.96 -13.73
N LEU A 183 5.70 10.22 -13.07
CA LEU A 183 5.98 11.52 -12.46
C LEU A 183 6.22 12.59 -13.54
N PRO A 184 5.97 13.86 -13.21
CA PRO A 184 6.25 14.97 -14.10
C PRO A 184 7.76 15.12 -14.32
N GLU A 185 8.18 15.41 -15.55
CA GLU A 185 9.56 15.69 -15.91
C GLU A 185 9.88 17.20 -15.88
N SER A 186 8.85 18.03 -15.72
CA SER A 186 8.97 19.48 -15.63
C SER A 186 7.87 20.08 -14.75
N GLU A 187 8.13 21.29 -14.25
CA GLU A 187 7.14 22.09 -13.53
C GLU A 187 5.86 22.31 -14.35
N LYS A 188 5.98 22.47 -15.67
CA LYS A 188 4.81 22.60 -16.55
C LYS A 188 3.93 21.34 -16.52
N GLU A 189 4.53 20.16 -16.55
CA GLU A 189 3.79 18.90 -16.46
C GLU A 189 3.15 18.73 -15.07
N MET A 190 3.81 19.19 -14.02
CA MET A 190 3.27 19.15 -12.65
C MET A 190 1.92 19.86 -12.54
N HIS A 191 1.79 21.05 -13.14
CA HIS A 191 0.51 21.80 -13.16
C HIS A 191 -0.57 21.18 -14.05
N GLN A 192 -0.21 20.20 -14.88
CA GLN A 192 -1.13 19.51 -15.78
C GLN A 192 -1.52 18.12 -15.27
N MET A 193 -1.01 17.71 -14.11
CA MET A 193 -1.30 16.39 -13.56
C MET A 193 -2.78 16.22 -13.26
N ILE A 194 -3.21 14.97 -13.33
CA ILE A 194 -4.53 14.52 -12.93
C ILE A 194 -4.41 13.67 -11.66
N GLU A 195 -5.35 13.85 -10.75
CA GLU A 195 -5.60 12.90 -9.68
C GLU A 195 -6.46 11.76 -10.22
N VAL A 196 -6.05 10.53 -9.93
CA VAL A 196 -6.80 9.31 -10.23
C VAL A 196 -7.13 8.64 -8.91
N SER A 197 -8.41 8.33 -8.69
CA SER A 197 -8.84 7.62 -7.48
C SER A 197 -9.82 6.50 -7.80
N TYR A 198 -9.67 5.36 -7.11
CA TYR A 198 -10.59 4.23 -7.21
C TYR A 198 -11.43 4.15 -5.94
N TRP A 199 -12.74 4.12 -6.11
CA TRP A 199 -13.70 4.16 -5.01
C TRP A 199 -14.52 2.89 -4.98
N HIS A 200 -14.73 2.32 -3.79
CA HIS A 200 -15.76 1.33 -3.56
C HIS A 200 -17.09 2.06 -3.33
N GLN A 201 -18.11 1.74 -4.12
CA GLN A 201 -19.48 2.16 -3.83
C GLN A 201 -20.19 1.04 -3.09
N GLY A 202 -20.65 1.30 -1.86
CA GLY A 202 -21.42 0.34 -1.07
C GLY A 202 -22.65 -0.14 -1.84
N ASP A 203 -23.07 -1.38 -1.57
CA ASP A 203 -24.26 -1.95 -2.19
C ASP A 203 -25.48 -1.14 -1.73
N VAL A 204 -26.05 -0.35 -2.64
CA VAL A 204 -27.45 0.07 -2.50
C VAL A 204 -28.24 -1.20 -2.79
N ASP A 205 -28.79 -1.86 -1.77
CA ASP A 205 -29.69 -3.00 -1.94
C ASP A 205 -30.92 -2.58 -2.77
N VAL A 206 -30.82 -2.62 -4.09
CA VAL A 206 -31.94 -2.36 -5.03
C VAL A 206 -32.82 -3.61 -5.17
N ALA A 207 -32.44 -4.75 -4.57
CA ALA A 207 -33.04 -6.04 -4.87
C ALA A 207 -34.38 -6.33 -4.16
N ASN A 208 -34.73 -5.63 -3.08
CA ASN A 208 -36.01 -5.86 -2.40
C ASN A 208 -36.75 -4.54 -2.22
N GLY A 209 -37.76 -4.31 -3.08
CA GLY A 209 -38.71 -3.19 -2.99
C GLY A 209 -39.62 -3.22 -1.76
N GLN A 210 -39.07 -3.56 -0.59
CA GLN A 210 -39.70 -3.40 0.70
C GLN A 210 -39.06 -2.20 1.39
N ASN A 211 -39.73 -1.06 1.19
CA ASN A 211 -39.69 0.08 2.10
C ASN A 211 -39.86 -0.44 3.53
N ASP A 212 -38.77 -0.52 4.30
CA ASP A 212 -38.77 -0.11 5.70
C ASP A 212 -37.32 -0.06 6.22
N LYS A 213 -36.88 1.19 6.44
CA LYS A 213 -35.57 1.63 6.94
C LYS A 213 -34.42 1.49 5.95
N ALA A 214 -34.23 2.55 5.15
CA ALA A 214 -32.93 2.92 4.60
C ALA A 214 -31.91 3.02 5.75
N THR A 215 -31.22 1.91 6.02
CA THR A 215 -29.97 1.92 6.78
C THR A 215 -28.99 2.77 5.99
N ALA A 216 -28.37 3.74 6.65
CA ALA A 216 -27.56 4.82 6.10
C ALA A 216 -26.84 4.43 4.79
N GLU A 217 -27.01 5.25 3.74
CA GLU A 217 -26.18 5.16 2.53
C GLU A 217 -24.72 5.07 2.95
N GLU A 218 -24.09 3.90 2.73
CA GLU A 218 -22.67 3.75 3.01
C GLU A 218 -21.92 4.71 2.10
N SER A 219 -21.25 5.69 2.71
CA SER A 219 -20.43 6.65 1.99
C SER A 219 -19.41 5.90 1.12
N PRO A 220 -19.18 6.35 -0.13
CA PRO A 220 -18.18 5.74 -0.99
C PRO A 220 -16.82 5.79 -0.29
N THR A 221 -16.08 4.69 -0.38
CA THR A 221 -14.80 4.56 0.30
C THR A 221 -13.65 4.58 -0.70
N LEU A 222 -12.68 5.47 -0.48
CA LEU A 222 -11.49 5.58 -1.33
C LEU A 222 -10.57 4.37 -1.07
N LEU A 223 -10.20 3.66 -2.13
CA LEU A 223 -9.35 2.46 -2.05
C LEU A 223 -7.90 2.73 -2.42
N THR A 224 -7.68 3.63 -3.36
CA THR A 224 -6.36 4.04 -3.82
C THR A 224 -6.48 5.36 -4.56
N ALA A 225 -5.43 6.17 -4.48
CA ALA A 225 -5.29 7.39 -5.24
C ALA A 225 -3.84 7.55 -5.69
N PHE A 226 -3.65 8.10 -6.89
CA PHE A 226 -2.33 8.42 -7.42
C PHE A 226 -2.43 9.55 -8.44
N ALA A 227 -1.32 10.25 -8.66
CA ALA A 227 -1.23 11.27 -9.68
C ALA A 227 -0.70 10.67 -10.99
N ALA A 228 -1.15 11.21 -12.13
CA ALA A 228 -0.72 10.78 -13.45
C ALA A 228 -0.73 11.92 -14.46
N GLN A 229 -0.15 11.68 -15.63
CA GLN A 229 -0.20 12.63 -16.74
C GLN A 229 -1.49 12.45 -17.57
N PRO A 230 -2.07 13.52 -18.14
CA PRO A 230 -3.30 13.45 -18.93
C PRO A 230 -3.24 12.50 -20.12
N ASP A 231 -2.07 12.36 -20.76
CA ASP A 231 -1.86 11.44 -21.88
C ASP A 231 -1.94 9.96 -21.48
N GLN A 232 -1.90 9.65 -20.17
CA GLN A 232 -1.96 8.29 -19.62
C GLN A 232 -3.38 7.81 -19.31
N VAL A 233 -4.42 8.64 -19.47
CA VAL A 233 -5.82 8.31 -19.12
C VAL A 233 -6.29 6.99 -19.75
N SER A 234 -5.93 6.72 -21.01
CA SER A 234 -6.31 5.48 -21.69
C SER A 234 -5.70 4.23 -21.02
N SER A 235 -4.43 4.33 -20.60
CA SER A 235 -3.74 3.26 -19.86
C SER A 235 -4.40 3.03 -18.50
N ILE A 236 -4.72 4.12 -17.80
CA ILE A 236 -5.42 4.09 -16.51
C ILE A 236 -6.80 3.43 -16.62
N GLN A 237 -7.56 3.69 -17.68
CA GLN A 237 -8.87 3.06 -17.89
C GLN A 237 -8.76 1.54 -18.11
N ILE A 238 -7.74 1.09 -18.86
CA ILE A 238 -7.46 -0.34 -19.06
C ILE A 238 -7.05 -0.98 -17.73
N HIS A 239 -6.16 -0.32 -16.99
CA HIS A 239 -5.71 -0.74 -15.67
C HIS A 239 -6.89 -0.88 -14.69
N PHE A 240 -7.73 0.15 -14.60
CA PHE A 240 -8.93 0.19 -13.77
C PHE A 240 -9.91 -0.93 -14.13
N LYS A 241 -10.16 -1.17 -15.44
CA LYS A 241 -11.07 -2.23 -15.88
C LYS A 241 -10.62 -3.60 -15.36
N ARG A 242 -9.33 -3.91 -15.46
CA ARG A 242 -8.72 -5.15 -14.91
C ARG A 242 -8.98 -5.26 -13.40
N TYR A 243 -8.74 -4.19 -12.66
CA TYR A 243 -8.93 -4.15 -11.21
C TYR A 243 -10.39 -4.35 -10.83
N ARG A 244 -11.29 -3.54 -11.40
CA ARG A 244 -12.73 -3.59 -11.17
C ARG A 244 -13.31 -4.98 -11.42
N ASP A 245 -12.99 -5.57 -12.58
CA ASP A 245 -13.57 -6.86 -12.95
C ASP A 245 -13.11 -7.96 -11.98
N THR A 246 -11.83 -7.95 -11.59
CA THR A 246 -11.24 -8.93 -10.67
C THR A 246 -11.77 -8.79 -9.24
N VAL A 247 -11.81 -7.58 -8.67
CA VAL A 247 -12.27 -7.41 -7.29
C VAL A 247 -13.77 -7.58 -7.13
N ARG A 248 -14.55 -7.31 -8.19
CA ARG A 248 -15.98 -7.63 -8.20
C ARG A 248 -16.20 -9.14 -8.10
N GLU A 249 -15.40 -9.92 -8.83
CA GLU A 249 -15.47 -11.39 -8.78
C GLU A 249 -15.02 -11.94 -7.43
N ILE A 250 -13.88 -11.46 -6.90
CA ILE A 250 -13.28 -12.03 -5.69
C ILE A 250 -13.96 -11.52 -4.41
N PHE A 251 -14.32 -10.23 -4.35
CA PHE A 251 -14.77 -9.59 -3.11
C PHE A 251 -16.20 -9.03 -3.20
N GLY A 252 -16.85 -9.10 -4.36
CA GLY A 252 -18.14 -8.44 -4.58
C GLY A 252 -18.03 -6.91 -4.63
N MET A 253 -16.81 -6.34 -4.74
CA MET A 253 -16.63 -4.90 -4.67
C MET A 253 -17.03 -4.18 -5.96
N GLN A 254 -17.82 -3.11 -5.83
CA GLN A 254 -18.17 -2.23 -6.94
C GLN A 254 -17.19 -1.06 -7.05
N LEU A 255 -16.17 -1.19 -7.90
CA LEU A 255 -15.24 -0.08 -8.12
C LEU A 255 -15.79 0.97 -9.09
N LYS A 256 -15.53 2.22 -8.75
CA LYS A 256 -15.67 3.40 -9.60
C LYS A 256 -14.32 4.10 -9.80
N LEU A 257 -14.15 4.65 -11.00
CA LEU A 257 -12.99 5.44 -11.38
C LEU A 257 -13.36 6.91 -11.31
N HIS A 258 -12.57 7.68 -10.59
CA HIS A 258 -12.61 9.14 -10.61
C HIS A 258 -11.28 9.67 -11.17
N ILE A 259 -11.38 10.65 -12.07
CA ILE A 259 -10.23 11.35 -12.65
C ILE A 259 -10.55 12.84 -12.58
N GLN A 260 -9.69 13.61 -11.92
CA GLN A 260 -9.85 15.04 -11.73
C GLN A 260 -8.57 15.78 -12.12
N SER A 261 -8.70 16.93 -12.76
CA SER A 261 -7.56 17.83 -13.01
C SER A 261 -7.09 18.43 -11.69
N MET A 262 -5.78 18.38 -11.41
CA MET A 262 -5.24 19.02 -10.21
C MET A 262 -5.30 20.55 -10.28
N ALA A 263 -5.40 21.14 -11.48
CA ALA A 263 -5.60 22.57 -11.65
C ALA A 263 -6.97 23.06 -11.15
N ASP A 264 -7.94 22.16 -10.95
CA ASP A 264 -9.28 22.49 -10.48
C ASP A 264 -9.41 22.43 -8.94
N LEU A 265 -8.30 22.18 -8.22
CA LEU A 265 -8.26 22.07 -6.74
C LEU A 265 -7.84 23.38 -6.04
N GLU A 266 -7.52 24.44 -6.79
CA GLU A 266 -7.20 25.79 -6.30
C GLU A 266 -8.44 26.70 -6.22
#